data_AF-I4Y549-F1
#
_entry.id   AF-I4Y549-F1
#
_cell.length_a   1.000
_cell.length_b   1.000
_cell.length_c   1.000
_cell.angle_alpha   90.00
_cell.angle_beta   90.00
_cell.angle_gamma   90.00
#
_symmetry.space_group_name_H-M   'P 1'
#
loop_
_entity.id
_entity.type
_entity.pdbx_description
1 polymer ?
#
loop_
_entity_poly.entity_id
_entity_poly.type
_entity_poly.pdbx_seq_one_letter_code
_entity_poly.pdbx_strand_id
1 'polypeptide(L)'
;MASTSSHTSKEVDITRENSASNLLEESKDFFEISRTWEVLHRELFNSTLKYGEDAKVFYRRLEVLYNELQKVDTIIGEEAKKDKAIRALPDEMKETKVSLYLNYSQTFGYDDLIKKIINYYNASLIFEPTIEETPVNQTTSLKPVN
;
A
#
# COMPACT_ATOMS: atom_id res chain seq x y z
N MET A 1 45.05 29.63 -64.01
CA MET A 1 43.92 28.85 -63.46
C MET A 1 44.45 28.05 -62.29
N ALA A 2 44.13 28.45 -61.06
CA ALA A 2 44.47 27.72 -59.85
C ALA A 2 43.20 27.68 -59.00
N SER A 3 42.63 26.48 -58.82
CA SER A 3 41.52 26.25 -57.92
C SER A 3 42.08 25.58 -56.67
N THR A 4 42.24 26.37 -55.62
CA THR A 4 42.61 25.90 -54.29
C THR A 4 41.38 25.34 -53.59
N SER A 5 41.53 24.11 -53.12
CA SER A 5 40.67 23.43 -52.14
C SER A 5 40.54 24.27 -50.86
N SER A 6 39.31 24.40 -50.35
CA SER A 6 39.04 24.86 -48.98
C SER A 6 37.93 24.01 -48.37
N HIS A 7 38.35 22.95 -47.65
CA HIS A 7 37.50 22.26 -46.68
C HIS A 7 37.38 23.14 -45.43
N THR A 8 36.18 23.64 -45.13
CA THR A 8 35.88 24.25 -43.83
C THR A 8 35.20 23.22 -42.95
N SER A 9 36.00 22.50 -42.17
CA SER A 9 35.50 21.73 -41.02
C SER A 9 35.10 22.72 -39.93
N LYS A 10 33.80 22.79 -39.63
CA LYS A 10 33.29 23.52 -38.47
C LYS A 10 33.60 22.68 -37.23
N GLU A 11 34.56 23.13 -36.46
CA GLU A 11 34.85 22.62 -35.13
C GLU A 11 33.67 23.00 -34.22
N VAL A 12 32.92 22.01 -33.75
CA VAL A 12 31.84 22.21 -32.78
C VAL A 12 32.51 22.26 -31.42
N ASP A 13 32.67 23.48 -30.90
CA ASP A 13 33.16 23.73 -29.56
C ASP A 13 32.07 23.35 -28.54
N ILE A 14 32.10 22.09 -28.10
CA ILE A 14 31.19 21.59 -27.07
C ILE A 14 31.82 21.95 -25.72
N THR A 15 31.44 23.10 -25.17
CA THR A 15 31.73 23.48 -23.79
C THR A 15 31.23 22.39 -22.83
N ARG A 16 32.18 21.58 -22.35
CA ARG A 16 32.03 20.35 -21.55
C ARG A 16 31.24 20.52 -20.23
N GLU A 17 31.04 21.75 -19.76
CA GLU A 17 30.39 22.05 -18.48
C GLU A 17 28.85 22.00 -18.52
N ASN A 18 28.22 22.32 -19.66
CA ASN A 18 26.75 22.27 -19.76
C ASN A 18 26.20 20.89 -20.14
N SER A 19 27.00 20.05 -20.80
CA SER A 19 26.56 18.71 -21.20
C SER A 19 26.47 17.74 -20.02
N ALA A 20 27.36 17.88 -19.01
CA ALA A 20 27.38 16.99 -17.86
C ALA A 20 26.19 17.24 -16.91
N SER A 21 25.80 18.50 -16.72
CA SER A 21 24.65 18.86 -15.88
C SER A 21 23.33 18.39 -16.50
N ASN A 22 23.14 18.59 -17.81
CA ASN A 22 21.94 18.12 -18.52
C ASN A 22 21.87 16.58 -18.60
N LEU A 23 22.99 15.89 -18.82
CA LEU A 23 23.04 14.42 -18.76
C LEU A 23 22.75 13.88 -17.35
N LEU A 24 23.21 14.58 -16.30
CA LEU A 24 22.93 14.19 -14.92
C LEU A 24 21.46 14.41 -14.55
N GLU A 25 20.84 15.50 -15.00
CA GLU A 25 19.41 15.77 -14.80
C GLU A 25 18.53 14.76 -15.56
N GLU A 26 18.83 14.51 -16.85
CA GLU A 26 18.16 13.48 -17.66
C GLU A 26 18.35 12.07 -17.08
N SER A 27 19.49 11.78 -16.44
CA SER A 27 19.74 10.49 -15.78
C SER A 27 19.05 10.36 -14.42
N LYS A 28 18.75 11.47 -13.75
CA LYS A 28 18.06 11.48 -12.45
C LYS A 28 16.60 11.07 -12.62
N ASP A 29 15.97 11.54 -13.70
CA ASP A 29 14.63 11.12 -14.13
C ASP A 29 14.58 9.64 -14.53
N PHE A 30 15.72 9.06 -14.93
CA PHE A 30 15.84 7.64 -15.30
C PHE A 30 16.03 6.69 -14.12
N PHE A 31 16.52 7.17 -12.97
CA PHE A 31 16.87 6.31 -11.83
C PHE A 31 15.87 6.34 -10.67
N GLU A 32 14.94 7.30 -10.62
CA GLU A 32 13.70 7.06 -9.89
C GLU A 32 12.82 6.15 -10.75
N ILE A 33 12.89 4.84 -10.52
CA ILE A 33 11.83 3.91 -10.92
C ILE A 33 10.60 4.30 -10.09
N SER A 34 9.96 5.40 -10.49
CA SER A 34 8.72 5.87 -9.91
C SER A 34 7.68 4.80 -10.24
N ARG A 35 7.17 4.16 -9.20
CA ARG A 35 6.09 3.19 -9.35
C ARG A 35 4.90 3.90 -10.00
N THR A 36 4.32 3.28 -11.03
CA THR A 36 3.18 3.91 -11.71
C THR A 36 1.98 3.97 -10.77
N TRP A 37 1.08 4.92 -11.04
CA TRP A 37 -0.16 5.08 -10.29
C TRP A 37 -0.96 3.76 -10.21
N GLU A 38 -1.04 3.00 -11.31
CA GLU A 38 -1.79 1.75 -11.36
C GLU A 38 -1.21 0.68 -10.43
N VAL A 39 0.12 0.61 -10.33
CA VAL A 39 0.81 -0.33 -9.43
C VAL A 39 0.52 0.04 -7.99
N LEU A 40 0.72 1.31 -7.64
CA LEU A 40 0.49 1.82 -6.29
C LEU A 40 -0.97 1.67 -5.86
N HIS A 41 -1.91 2.00 -6.74
CA HIS A 41 -3.34 1.89 -6.45
C HIS A 41 -3.75 0.42 -6.27
N ARG A 42 -3.23 -0.50 -7.09
CA ARG A 42 -3.47 -1.94 -6.93
C ARG A 42 -2.91 -2.47 -5.61
N GLU A 43 -1.69 -2.10 -5.26
CA GLU A 43 -1.08 -2.49 -3.99
C GLU A 43 -1.89 -1.96 -2.80
N LEU A 44 -2.30 -0.69 -2.86
CA LEU A 44 -3.15 -0.09 -1.85
C LEU A 44 -4.47 -0.85 -1.72
N PHE A 45 -5.17 -1.11 -2.83
CA PHE A 45 -6.45 -1.81 -2.82
C PHE A 45 -6.32 -3.20 -2.20
N ASN A 46 -5.29 -3.95 -2.59
CA ASN A 46 -5.03 -5.32 -2.12
C ASN A 46 -4.35 -5.42 -0.75
N SER A 47 -3.98 -4.29 -0.13
CA SER A 47 -3.35 -4.28 1.19
C SER A 47 -4.36 -4.71 2.26
N THR A 48 -4.19 -5.92 2.79
CA THR A 48 -4.96 -6.49 3.89
C THR A 48 -3.98 -7.02 4.93
N LEU A 49 -4.20 -6.67 6.19
CA LEU A 49 -3.47 -7.15 7.35
C LEU A 49 -3.82 -8.63 7.56
N LYS A 50 -2.81 -9.49 7.60
CA LYS A 50 -3.03 -10.91 7.90
C LYS A 50 -3.22 -11.10 9.41
N TYR A 51 -3.99 -12.10 9.82
CA TYR A 51 -4.12 -12.45 11.23
C TYR A 51 -2.76 -12.92 11.78
N GLY A 52 -2.35 -12.38 12.94
CA GLY A 52 -1.05 -12.60 13.56
C GLY A 52 0.12 -11.74 13.02
N GLU A 53 -0.10 -10.90 12.00
CA GLU A 53 0.92 -9.98 11.49
C GLU A 53 1.09 -8.74 12.39
N ASP A 54 2.28 -8.16 12.45
CA ASP A 54 2.51 -6.91 13.17
C ASP A 54 1.73 -5.74 12.52
N ALA A 55 0.65 -5.33 13.19
CA ALA A 55 -0.21 -4.24 12.74
C ALA A 55 0.52 -2.89 12.62
N LYS A 56 1.49 -2.59 13.49
CA LYS A 56 2.24 -1.32 13.40
C LYS A 56 3.07 -1.30 12.13
N VAL A 57 3.77 -2.39 11.82
CA VAL A 57 4.57 -2.51 10.60
C VAL A 57 3.69 -2.48 9.35
N PHE A 58 2.52 -3.12 9.40
CA PHE A 58 1.53 -3.04 8.32
C PHE A 58 1.06 -1.60 8.06
N TYR A 59 0.57 -0.89 9.07
CA TYR A 59 0.03 0.47 8.89
C TYR A 59 1.12 1.48 8.50
N ARG A 60 2.37 1.29 8.94
CA ARG A 60 3.50 2.07 8.43
C ARG A 60 3.73 1.86 6.93
N ARG A 61 3.63 0.62 6.43
CA ARG A 61 3.73 0.35 4.98
C ARG A 61 2.56 0.96 4.21
N LEU A 62 1.35 0.91 4.78
CA LEU A 62 0.17 1.54 4.18
C LEU A 62 0.32 3.06 4.07
N GLU A 63 0.89 3.71 5.09
CA GLU A 63 1.20 5.13 5.07
C GLU A 63 2.21 5.50 3.96
N VAL A 64 3.25 4.68 3.79
CA VAL A 64 4.20 4.86 2.68
C VAL A 64 3.49 4.80 1.32
N LEU A 65 2.56 3.87 1.11
CA LEU A 65 1.76 3.80 -0.12
C LEU A 65 0.93 5.06 -0.35
N TYR A 66 0.32 5.63 0.68
CA TYR A 66 -0.39 6.90 0.55
C TYR A 66 0.54 8.04 0.15
N ASN A 67 1.72 8.12 0.75
CA ASN A 67 2.68 9.17 0.45
C ASN A 67 3.22 9.05 -0.98
N GLU A 68 3.43 7.83 -1.48
CA GLU A 68 3.81 7.60 -2.87
C GLU A 68 2.67 7.95 -3.84
N LEU A 69 1.43 7.60 -3.52
CA LEU A 69 0.25 7.99 -4.32
C LEU A 69 0.07 9.51 -4.38
N GLN A 70 0.35 10.22 -3.29
CA GLN A 70 0.31 11.68 -3.27
C GLN A 70 1.39 12.31 -4.15
N LYS A 71 2.55 11.68 -4.30
CA LYS A 71 3.61 12.16 -5.21
C LYS A 71 3.25 12.02 -6.68
N VAL A 72 2.45 11.01 -7.04
CA VAL A 72 1.93 10.80 -8.40
C VAL A 72 0.59 11.53 -8.62
N ASP A 73 0.38 12.66 -7.93
CA ASP A 73 -0.77 13.56 -8.05
C ASP A 73 -2.14 12.97 -7.64
N THR A 74 -2.15 12.00 -6.73
CA THR A 74 -3.40 11.46 -6.15
C THR A 74 -3.60 11.92 -4.71
N ILE A 75 -4.54 12.84 -4.49
CA ILE A 75 -4.94 13.26 -3.14
C ILE A 75 -5.92 12.24 -2.56
N ILE A 76 -5.47 11.47 -1.57
CA ILE A 76 -6.33 10.56 -0.80
C ILE A 76 -6.80 11.30 0.45
N GLY A 77 -8.09 11.62 0.48
CA GLY A 77 -8.75 12.29 1.60
C GLY A 77 -8.73 11.46 2.88
N GLU A 78 -8.84 12.13 4.02
CA GLU A 78 -8.73 11.48 5.34
C GLU A 78 -9.77 10.37 5.52
N GLU A 79 -11.02 10.60 5.12
CA GLU A 79 -12.09 9.60 5.21
C GLU A 79 -11.79 8.35 4.38
N ALA A 80 -11.17 8.50 3.21
CA ALA A 80 -10.73 7.36 2.40
C ALA A 80 -9.58 6.59 3.09
N LYS A 81 -8.65 7.30 3.74
CA LYS A 81 -7.59 6.66 4.53
C LYS A 81 -8.18 5.88 5.71
N LYS A 82 -9.15 6.46 6.43
CA LYS A 82 -9.85 5.81 7.56
C LYS A 82 -10.61 4.57 7.10
N ASP A 83 -11.42 4.69 6.04
CA ASP A 83 -12.16 3.55 5.47
C ASP A 83 -11.21 2.42 5.06
N LYS A 84 -10.14 2.74 4.32
CA LYS A 84 -9.16 1.74 3.92
C LYS A 84 -8.45 1.10 5.11
N ALA A 85 -8.12 1.87 6.15
CA ALA A 85 -7.49 1.33 7.35
C ALA A 85 -8.38 0.33 8.09
N ILE A 86 -9.69 0.58 8.18
CA ILE A 86 -10.65 -0.35 8.80
C ILE A 86 -10.86 -1.57 7.90
N ARG A 87 -11.04 -1.38 6.58
CA ARG A 87 -11.21 -2.50 5.63
C ARG A 87 -10.00 -3.42 5.59
N ALA A 88 -8.80 -2.86 5.77
CA ALA A 88 -7.56 -3.61 5.76
C ALA A 88 -7.44 -4.61 6.93
N LEU A 89 -8.25 -4.51 7.99
CA LEU A 89 -8.26 -5.53 9.03
C LEU A 89 -8.61 -6.92 8.45
N PRO A 90 -8.21 -8.02 9.10
CA PRO A 90 -8.61 -9.36 8.69
C PRO A 90 -10.14 -9.52 8.62
N ASP A 91 -10.61 -10.40 7.74
CA ASP A 91 -12.04 -10.62 7.51
C ASP A 91 -12.74 -11.34 8.66
N GLU A 92 -11.98 -12.01 9.51
CA GLU A 92 -12.42 -12.64 10.76
C GLU A 92 -12.89 -11.58 11.77
N MET A 93 -12.38 -10.34 11.69
CA MET A 93 -12.66 -9.27 12.65
C MET A 93 -13.89 -8.42 12.29
N LYS A 94 -14.97 -9.05 11.82
CA LYS A 94 -16.18 -8.35 11.32
C LYS A 94 -16.77 -7.40 12.36
N GLU A 95 -16.95 -7.86 13.59
CA GLU A 95 -17.53 -7.05 14.67
C GLU A 95 -16.65 -5.85 15.04
N THR A 96 -15.33 -6.05 15.07
CA THR A 96 -14.37 -4.96 15.30
C THR A 96 -14.44 -3.92 14.19
N LYS A 97 -14.49 -4.35 12.92
CA LYS A 97 -14.65 -3.45 11.77
C LYS A 97 -15.92 -2.59 11.93
N VAL A 98 -17.07 -3.21 12.23
CA VAL A 98 -18.34 -2.50 12.45
C VAL A 98 -18.25 -1.50 13.60
N SER A 99 -17.69 -1.91 14.74
CA SER A 99 -17.52 -1.02 15.90
C SER A 99 -16.63 0.18 15.60
N LEU A 100 -15.53 -0.04 14.87
CA LEU A 100 -14.62 1.02 14.42
C LEU A 100 -15.32 2.04 13.51
N TYR A 101 -16.16 1.58 12.57
CA TYR A 101 -16.95 2.46 11.72
C TYR A 101 -18.00 3.27 12.48
N LEU A 102 -18.74 2.64 13.38
CA LEU A 102 -19.87 3.30 14.05
C LEU A 102 -19.42 4.27 15.15
N ASN A 103 -18.37 3.91 15.88
CA ASN A 103 -18.01 4.61 17.12
C ASN A 103 -16.77 5.50 16.99
N TYR A 104 -15.88 5.20 16.04
CA TYR A 104 -14.54 5.78 16.02
C TYR A 104 -14.19 6.54 14.73
N SER A 105 -14.64 6.12 13.54
CA SER A 105 -14.22 6.77 12.30
C SER A 105 -14.69 8.22 12.16
N GLN A 106 -15.89 8.53 12.67
CA GLN A 106 -16.47 9.89 12.61
C GLN A 106 -15.90 10.84 13.66
N THR A 107 -15.34 10.31 14.75
CA THR A 107 -14.93 11.07 15.93
C THR A 107 -13.43 11.28 16.00
N PHE A 108 -12.63 10.33 15.49
CA PHE A 108 -11.19 10.39 15.54
C PHE A 108 -10.59 10.85 14.21
N GLY A 109 -9.49 11.60 14.31
CA GLY A 109 -8.58 11.80 13.19
C GLY A 109 -7.89 10.48 12.81
N TYR A 110 -7.33 10.43 11.60
CA TYR A 110 -6.70 9.22 11.07
C TYR A 110 -5.67 8.58 12.02
N ASP A 111 -4.73 9.36 12.57
CA ASP A 111 -3.65 8.83 13.40
C ASP A 111 -4.16 8.19 14.71
N ASP A 112 -5.18 8.79 15.33
CA ASP A 112 -5.77 8.25 16.55
C ASP A 112 -6.62 7.02 16.28
N LEU A 113 -7.30 6.99 15.12
CA LEU A 113 -7.99 5.79 14.66
C LEU A 113 -7.01 4.63 14.46
N ILE A 114 -5.85 4.86 13.82
CA ILE A 114 -4.81 3.83 13.66
C ILE A 114 -4.34 3.27 15.00
N LYS A 115 -4.08 4.13 16.00
CA LYS A 115 -3.70 3.69 17.35
C LYS A 115 -4.79 2.81 17.97
N LYS A 116 -6.07 3.18 17.82
CA LYS A 116 -7.20 2.37 18.30
C LYS A 116 -7.28 1.03 17.59
N ILE A 117 -7.19 1.02 16.27
CA ILE A 117 -7.21 -0.21 15.47
C ILE A 117 -6.11 -1.18 15.93
N ILE A 118 -4.88 -0.69 16.05
CA ILE A 118 -3.74 -1.52 16.49
C ILE A 118 -3.99 -2.09 17.89
N ASN A 119 -4.52 -1.29 18.81
CA ASN A 119 -4.81 -1.76 20.17
C ASN A 119 -5.90 -2.85 20.18
N TYR A 120 -6.99 -2.67 19.43
CA TYR A 120 -8.04 -3.68 19.30
C TYR A 120 -7.53 -4.96 18.65
N TYR A 121 -6.79 -4.84 17.54
CA TYR A 121 -6.19 -5.96 16.84
C TYR A 121 -5.28 -6.78 17.76
N ASN A 122 -4.35 -6.13 18.45
CA ASN A 122 -3.43 -6.80 19.36
C ASN A 122 -4.16 -7.47 20.54
N ALA A 123 -5.22 -6.86 21.05
CA ALA A 123 -6.05 -7.46 22.10
C ALA A 123 -6.78 -8.71 21.58
N SER A 124 -7.26 -8.69 20.34
CA SER A 124 -7.91 -9.82 19.69
C SER A 124 -6.96 -10.96 19.30
N LEU A 125 -5.64 -10.74 19.26
CA LEU A 125 -4.66 -11.82 19.08
C LEU A 125 -4.41 -12.62 20.36
N ILE A 126 -4.66 -12.02 21.52
CA ILE A 126 -4.47 -12.68 22.83
C ILE A 126 -5.56 -13.73 23.06
N PHE A 127 -6.72 -13.54 22.45
CA PHE A 127 -7.79 -14.51 22.42
C PHE A 127 -7.71 -15.24 21.08
N GLU A 128 -7.20 -16.48 21.10
CA GLU A 128 -7.32 -17.35 19.93
C GLU A 128 -8.79 -17.35 19.48
N PRO A 129 -9.07 -17.25 18.18
CA PRO A 129 -10.44 -17.34 17.71
C PRO A 129 -10.96 -18.70 18.15
N THR A 130 -12.06 -18.72 18.90
CA THR A 130 -12.82 -19.94 19.16
C THR A 130 -13.09 -20.56 17.80
N ILE A 131 -12.36 -21.62 17.47
CA ILE A 131 -12.61 -22.40 16.29
C ILE A 131 -14.02 -22.95 16.53
N GLU A 132 -15.02 -22.43 15.82
CA GLU A 132 -16.33 -23.08 15.81
C GLU A 132 -16.07 -24.47 15.23
N GLU A 133 -15.97 -25.47 16.10
CA GLU A 133 -15.97 -26.86 15.69
C GLU A 133 -17.28 -27.07 14.93
N THR A 134 -17.16 -27.23 13.61
CA THR A 134 -18.23 -27.74 12.76
C THR A 134 -18.90 -28.93 13.47
N PRO A 135 -20.23 -28.95 13.66
CA PRO A 135 -20.88 -30.06 14.33
C PRO A 135 -20.63 -31.32 13.51
N VAL A 136 -19.82 -32.22 14.06
CA VAL A 136 -19.59 -33.57 13.52
C VAL A 136 -20.95 -34.25 13.41
N ASN A 137 -21.37 -34.52 12.18
CA ASN A 137 -22.55 -35.30 11.85
C ASN A 137 -22.57 -36.60 12.66
N GLN A 138 -23.41 -36.68 13.70
CA GLN A 138 -23.82 -37.94 14.30
C GLN A 138 -24.90 -38.57 13.42
N THR A 139 -24.50 -39.25 12.34
CA THR A 139 -25.38 -40.22 11.68
C THR A 139 -25.35 -41.51 12.49
N THR A 140 -26.18 -41.60 13.53
CA THR A 140 -26.45 -42.89 14.19
C THR A 140 -27.22 -43.77 13.23
N SER A 141 -26.52 -44.72 12.61
CA SER A 141 -27.12 -45.81 11.85
C SER A 141 -27.77 -46.80 12.81
N LEU A 142 -29.10 -46.84 12.86
CA LEU A 142 -29.85 -47.95 13.46
C LEU A 142 -30.17 -48.96 12.37
N LYS A 143 -29.44 -50.08 12.34
CA LYS A 143 -29.93 -51.29 11.68
C LYS A 143 -30.72 -52.13 12.69
N PRO A 144 -31.94 -52.57 12.37
CA PRO A 144 -32.61 -53.59 13.16
C PRO A 144 -31.92 -54.94 12.95
N VAL A 145 -31.63 -55.63 14.04
CA VAL A 145 -31.24 -57.05 14.03
C VAL A 145 -32.53 -57.86 13.93
N ASN A 146 -32.61 -58.69 12.90
CA ASN A 146 -33.65 -59.72 12.72
C ASN A 146 -33.43 -60.88 13.69
#